data_AF-A0A8C6EIR6-F1
#
_entry.id   AF-A0A8C6EIR6-F1
#
_cell.length_a   1.000
_cell.length_b   1.000
_cell.length_c   1.000
_cell.angle_alpha   90.00
_cell.angle_beta   90.00
_cell.angle_gamma   90.00
#
_symmetry.space_group_name_H-M   'P 1'
#
loop_
_entity.id
_entity.type
_entity.pdbx_description
1 polymer ?
#
loop_
_entity_poly.entity_id
_entity_poly.type
_entity_poly.pdbx_seq_one_letter_code
_entity_poly.pdbx_strand_id
1 'polypeptide(L)'
;MRGSGPRGAGRRRPPGGGGDTPGTPASLAGCYSAPRRAPLWTCLLLSAALRTLLASPSNEVNLLDSRTVMGDLGWIAFPKNGWEEIGEVDENYAPIHTYQVCKVMEQNQNNWLLTSWISNEGASRIFIELKFTLRDCNSLPGGLGTCKETFNMYYFESDDENGRNTKENQYIKIDTIAADESFTELDLGDRVMKLNTEVRDVGPLSKKGFYLAFQDVGACIALVSVRVYYKKCPSVVRHLAIFPDTITGADSSQLLEVSGSCVNHSVTDEPPKMHCSAEGEWLVPIGKCMCKAGYEEKNGTCQVCRPGFFKASPHSQSCSKCPPHSYTHEEASTSCVCEKDYFRSESDPPTMACTSKETHAYLVMLVFTSLKKQYDGACYSLLAVPPKTGIMFNPLYIVFTKFQFP
;
A
#
# COMPACT_ATOMS: atom_id res chain seq x y z
N MET A 1 66.87 -35.31 4.76
CA MET A 1 67.20 -36.75 4.86
C MET A 1 66.94 -37.21 6.29
N ARG A 2 66.26 -38.36 6.43
CA ARG A 2 66.17 -39.32 7.57
C ARG A 2 66.67 -38.83 8.94
N GLY A 3 65.81 -38.78 9.97
CA GLY A 3 65.48 -39.94 10.83
C GLY A 3 66.35 -39.85 12.10
N SER A 4 65.96 -40.19 13.33
CA SER A 4 65.03 -41.21 13.82
C SER A 4 64.88 -41.00 15.34
N GLY A 5 63.72 -41.33 15.92
CA GLY A 5 63.52 -41.45 17.38
C GLY A 5 64.23 -42.66 18.02
N PRO A 6 63.95 -42.95 19.31
CA PRO A 6 62.91 -43.93 19.66
C PRO A 6 61.99 -43.44 20.80
N ARG A 7 60.66 -43.69 20.79
CA ARG A 7 59.92 -44.91 21.25
C ARG A 7 60.39 -45.40 22.64
N GLY A 8 59.56 -45.64 23.66
CA GLY A 8 58.11 -45.75 23.76
C GLY A 8 57.74 -46.94 24.66
N ALA A 9 56.65 -46.77 25.41
CA ALA A 9 55.73 -47.79 25.96
C ALA A 9 56.01 -48.45 27.33
N GLY A 10 55.04 -48.24 28.23
CA GLY A 10 54.80 -49.00 29.46
C GLY A 10 53.44 -48.62 30.07
N ARG A 11 52.34 -49.09 29.46
CA ARG A 11 50.95 -48.99 29.97
C ARG A 11 50.75 -49.85 31.23
N ARG A 12 49.95 -49.35 32.19
CA ARG A 12 48.83 -50.07 32.84
C ARG A 12 47.89 -49.06 33.53
N ARG A 13 46.58 -49.28 33.41
CA ARG A 13 45.43 -48.44 33.82
C ARG A 13 44.40 -49.39 34.48
N PRO A 14 43.27 -48.89 35.01
CA PRO A 14 42.92 -48.52 36.41
C PRO A 14 41.98 -49.58 37.05
N PRO A 15 41.20 -49.32 38.14
CA PRO A 15 39.93 -48.54 38.04
C PRO A 15 39.45 -47.79 39.30
N GLY A 16 38.40 -46.97 39.11
CA GLY A 16 37.43 -46.50 40.13
C GLY A 16 37.70 -45.10 40.67
N GLY A 17 36.89 -44.05 40.47
CA GLY A 17 35.46 -43.91 40.14
C GLY A 17 34.84 -43.00 41.21
N GLY A 18 33.98 -42.02 40.98
CA GLY A 18 33.37 -41.40 39.82
C GLY A 18 32.63 -40.17 40.37
N GLY A 19 32.79 -39.01 39.73
CA GLY A 19 32.11 -37.77 40.12
C GLY A 19 30.77 -37.64 39.42
N ASP A 20 29.76 -37.25 40.20
CA ASP A 20 28.34 -37.22 39.89
C ASP A 20 27.91 -36.29 38.75
N THR A 21 26.88 -36.72 38.03
CA THR A 21 25.90 -35.94 37.23
C THR A 21 24.55 -36.69 37.35
N PRO A 22 23.38 -36.18 36.89
CA PRO A 22 22.84 -34.83 36.70
C PRO A 22 21.43 -34.66 37.34
N GLY A 23 20.80 -33.47 37.24
CA GLY A 23 19.33 -33.35 37.23
C GLY A 23 18.66 -32.48 38.30
N THR A 24 18.08 -31.36 37.86
CA THR A 24 16.95 -30.60 38.47
C THR A 24 15.68 -31.47 38.58
N PRO A 25 14.53 -31.00 39.16
CA PRO A 25 14.25 -29.79 39.98
C PRO A 25 13.38 -30.08 41.24
N ALA A 26 13.22 -29.12 42.16
CA ALA A 26 11.92 -28.81 42.80
C ALA A 26 11.99 -27.64 43.81
N SER A 27 11.10 -26.68 43.56
CA SER A 27 10.26 -25.95 44.52
C SER A 27 10.91 -25.05 45.58
N LEU A 28 10.96 -23.75 45.27
CA LEU A 28 10.87 -22.67 46.27
C LEU A 28 9.61 -21.87 45.99
N ALA A 29 8.65 -21.97 46.92
CA ALA A 29 7.43 -21.19 46.94
C ALA A 29 7.77 -19.71 47.25
N GLY A 30 7.59 -18.85 46.25
CA GLY A 30 7.72 -17.40 46.35
C GLY A 30 6.38 -16.70 46.15
N CYS A 31 5.95 -16.01 47.21
CA CYS A 31 4.95 -14.95 47.32
C CYS A 31 4.05 -14.63 46.12
N TYR A 32 2.74 -14.79 46.34
CA TYR A 32 1.67 -14.14 45.60
C TYR A 32 1.86 -12.61 45.58
N SER A 33 2.10 -12.04 44.41
CA SER A 33 1.85 -10.62 44.12
C SER A 33 1.05 -10.51 42.82
N ALA A 34 -0.14 -9.93 42.94
CA ALA A 34 -1.11 -9.73 41.86
C ALA A 34 -0.52 -8.95 40.66
N PRO A 35 -0.95 -9.24 39.41
CA PRO A 35 -0.54 -8.44 38.27
C PRO A 35 -1.30 -7.10 38.30
N ARG A 36 -0.58 -6.00 38.56
CA ARG A 36 -1.10 -4.65 38.30
C ARG A 36 -1.36 -4.53 36.80
N ARG A 37 -2.62 -4.30 36.44
CA ARG A 37 -3.05 -3.93 35.08
C ARG A 37 -2.26 -2.70 34.63
N ALA A 38 -1.34 -2.88 33.68
CA ALA A 38 -0.82 -1.76 32.92
C ALA A 38 -1.98 -1.15 32.11
N PRO A 39 -2.15 0.18 32.09
CA PRO A 39 -3.26 0.80 31.38
C PRO A 39 -3.09 0.57 29.87
N LEU A 40 -4.14 0.12 29.18
CA LEU A 40 -4.14 -0.12 27.72
C LEU A 40 -3.56 1.05 26.90
N TRP A 41 -3.58 2.26 27.45
CA TRP A 41 -3.00 3.47 26.85
C TRP A 41 -1.49 3.40 26.64
N THR A 42 -0.72 2.74 27.51
CA THR A 42 0.74 2.63 27.30
C THR A 42 1.08 1.74 26.11
N CYS A 43 0.30 0.67 25.85
CA CYS A 43 0.48 -0.16 24.65
C CYS A 43 0.01 0.56 23.37
N LEU A 44 -1.08 1.34 23.44
CA LEU A 44 -1.56 2.13 22.31
C LEU A 44 -0.57 3.24 21.91
N LEU A 45 0.02 3.93 22.89
CA LEU A 45 1.02 4.97 22.64
C LEU A 45 2.33 4.40 22.07
N LEU A 46 2.78 3.22 22.53
CA LEU A 46 3.92 2.52 21.91
C LEU A 46 3.63 2.05 20.48
N SER A 47 2.39 1.61 20.18
CA SER A 47 2.01 1.20 18.82
C SER A 47 1.82 2.37 17.84
N ALA A 48 1.43 3.55 18.35
CA ALA A 48 1.32 4.78 17.58
C ALA A 48 2.71 5.40 17.32
N ALA A 49 3.59 5.38 18.32
CA ALA A 49 4.97 5.85 18.18
C ALA A 49 5.80 5.00 17.21
N LEU A 50 5.53 3.68 17.13
CA LEU A 50 6.20 2.79 16.15
C LEU A 50 5.73 3.04 14.71
N ARG A 51 4.56 3.65 14.49
CA ARG A 51 4.08 4.03 13.15
C ARG A 51 4.60 5.39 12.68
N THR A 52 5.05 6.24 13.59
CA THR A 52 5.50 7.62 13.26
C THR A 52 7.00 7.74 13.03
N LEU A 53 7.80 6.69 13.25
CA LEU A 53 9.26 6.83 13.22
C LEU A 53 9.92 6.58 11.86
N LEU A 54 9.28 5.91 10.90
CA LEU A 54 9.88 5.60 9.58
C LEU A 54 8.78 5.33 8.54
N ALA A 55 7.71 6.14 8.50
CA ALA A 55 6.73 6.01 7.43
C ALA A 55 7.37 6.60 6.16
N SER A 56 8.10 5.76 5.41
CA SER A 56 8.25 6.03 3.99
C SER A 56 6.86 6.31 3.43
N PRO A 57 6.71 7.28 2.51
CA PRO A 57 5.45 7.47 1.81
C PRO A 57 4.89 6.10 1.43
N SER A 58 3.58 5.86 1.60
CA SER A 58 3.01 4.51 1.40
C SER A 58 3.28 3.94 0.00
N ASN A 59 3.63 4.81 -0.95
CA ASN A 59 4.03 4.51 -2.32
C ASN A 59 5.55 4.27 -2.51
N GLU A 60 6.40 4.39 -1.50
CA GLU A 60 7.85 4.14 -1.58
C GLU A 60 8.25 2.92 -0.75
N VAL A 61 9.02 2.01 -1.38
CA VAL A 61 9.55 0.81 -0.74
C VAL A 61 11.08 0.85 -0.76
N ASN A 62 11.69 0.90 0.42
CA ASN A 62 13.14 0.95 0.58
C ASN A 62 13.79 -0.40 0.23
N LEU A 63 14.79 -0.36 -0.64
CA LEU A 63 15.69 -1.47 -0.95
C LEU A 63 17.00 -1.38 -0.16
N LEU A 64 17.47 -0.17 0.11
CA LEU A 64 18.63 0.14 0.94
C LEU A 64 18.40 1.47 1.67
N ASP A 65 18.77 1.54 2.94
CA ASP A 65 18.89 2.81 3.67
C ASP A 65 20.07 2.70 4.64
N SER A 66 21.18 3.35 4.29
CA SER A 66 22.44 3.25 5.04
C SER A 66 22.32 3.76 6.49
N ARG A 67 21.36 4.63 6.81
CA ARG A 67 21.16 5.15 8.17
C ARG A 67 20.45 4.17 9.10
N THR A 68 19.73 3.20 8.55
CA THR A 68 18.96 2.23 9.33
C THR A 68 19.75 0.98 9.69
N VAL A 69 20.93 0.80 9.06
CA VAL A 69 21.81 -0.35 9.31
C VAL A 69 22.63 -0.07 10.56
N MET A 70 22.45 -0.90 11.59
CA MET A 70 23.09 -0.76 12.92
C MET A 70 24.47 -1.42 13.01
N GLY A 71 24.95 -2.06 11.94
CA GLY A 71 26.21 -2.78 11.89
C GLY A 71 26.95 -2.50 10.59
N ASP A 72 28.01 -3.24 10.31
CA ASP A 72 28.81 -3.05 9.09
C ASP A 72 27.92 -3.11 7.82
N LEU A 73 27.94 -2.03 7.04
CA LEU A 73 27.29 -1.97 5.72
C LEU A 73 27.92 -2.96 4.74
N GLY A 74 29.15 -3.37 5.00
CA GLY A 74 29.90 -4.30 4.17
C GLY A 74 30.24 -3.71 2.81
N TRP A 75 30.39 -2.40 2.71
CA TRP A 75 30.82 -1.72 1.48
C TRP A 75 32.33 -1.84 1.31
N ILE A 76 32.81 -1.84 0.06
CA ILE A 76 34.23 -2.05 -0.25
C ILE A 76 34.79 -0.78 -0.86
N ALA A 77 35.79 -0.20 -0.19
CA ALA A 77 36.60 0.87 -0.73
C ALA A 77 37.80 0.31 -1.51
N PHE A 78 38.04 0.84 -2.71
CA PHE A 78 39.26 0.55 -3.48
C PHE A 78 39.80 1.82 -4.16
N PRO A 79 41.11 2.11 -4.05
CA PRO A 79 42.07 1.45 -3.15
C PRO A 79 41.68 1.65 -1.67
N LYS A 80 42.18 0.79 -0.77
CA LYS A 80 41.79 0.80 0.66
C LYS A 80 42.04 2.12 1.38
N ASN A 81 42.94 2.95 0.85
CA ASN A 81 43.27 4.26 1.40
C ASN A 81 42.48 5.39 0.74
N GLY A 82 41.47 5.09 -0.10
CA GLY A 82 40.60 6.07 -0.76
C GLY A 82 39.48 6.51 0.18
N TRP A 83 38.32 5.86 0.05
CA TRP A 83 37.18 6.10 0.92
C TRP A 83 37.40 5.48 2.32
N GLU A 84 37.08 6.25 3.35
CA GLU A 84 37.19 5.86 4.75
C GLU A 84 35.82 5.93 5.42
N GLU A 85 35.49 4.91 6.21
CA GLU A 85 34.27 4.89 7.01
C GLU A 85 34.47 5.67 8.31
N ILE A 86 33.53 6.56 8.61
CA ILE A 86 33.47 7.35 9.84
C ILE A 86 32.17 7.04 10.56
N GLY A 87 32.30 6.76 11.86
CA GLY A 87 31.16 6.74 12.76
C GLY A 87 30.72 8.16 13.08
N GLU A 88 29.55 8.54 12.61
CA GLU A 88 28.89 9.80 12.93
C GLU A 88 27.57 9.51 13.67
N VAL A 89 26.91 10.54 14.19
CA VAL A 89 25.58 10.42 14.79
C VAL A 89 24.61 11.34 14.08
N ASP A 90 23.36 10.92 13.96
CA ASP A 90 22.30 11.77 13.42
C ASP A 90 21.70 12.73 14.46
N GLU A 91 20.69 13.49 14.04
CA GLU A 91 19.95 14.45 14.88
C GLU A 91 19.34 13.82 16.14
N ASN A 92 19.07 12.50 16.12
CA ASN A 92 18.52 11.76 17.24
C ASN A 92 19.60 11.03 18.05
N TYR A 93 20.87 11.33 17.81
CA TYR A 93 22.04 10.65 18.38
C TYR A 93 22.10 9.16 18.03
N ALA A 94 21.45 8.72 16.96
CA ALA A 94 21.61 7.37 16.46
C ALA A 94 22.93 7.27 15.67
N PRO A 95 23.74 6.22 15.87
CA PRO A 95 24.96 6.02 15.10
C PRO A 95 24.60 5.82 13.62
N ILE A 96 25.31 6.52 12.74
CA ILE A 96 25.18 6.39 11.29
C ILE A 96 26.54 6.09 10.67
N HIS A 97 26.51 5.34 9.57
CA HIS A 97 27.69 5.01 8.78
C HIS A 97 27.88 6.07 7.70
N THR A 98 28.89 6.92 7.86
CA THR A 98 29.29 7.95 6.89
C THR A 98 30.57 7.49 6.18
N TYR A 99 30.71 7.76 4.88
CA TYR A 99 31.96 7.51 4.15
C TYR A 99 32.56 8.82 3.65
N GLN A 100 33.85 9.06 3.87
CA GLN A 100 34.52 10.28 3.43
C GLN A 100 35.74 10.01 2.55
N VAL A 101 36.09 10.99 1.71
CA VAL A 101 37.36 11.07 1.00
C VAL A 101 37.72 12.53 0.76
N CYS A 102 38.99 12.90 1.00
CA CYS A 102 39.48 14.27 0.83
C CYS A 102 40.95 14.29 0.38
N LYS A 103 41.22 13.76 -0.81
CA LYS A 103 42.57 13.66 -1.40
C LYS A 103 42.85 14.72 -2.47
N VAL A 104 42.45 15.95 -2.18
CA VAL A 104 42.47 17.06 -3.15
C VAL A 104 43.86 17.48 -3.62
N MET A 105 44.91 17.11 -2.88
CA MET A 105 46.31 17.47 -3.18
C MET A 105 46.98 16.51 -4.17
N GLU A 106 46.41 15.33 -4.38
CA GLU A 106 46.98 14.29 -5.24
C GLU A 106 46.42 14.41 -6.67
N GLN A 107 47.27 14.16 -7.68
CA GLN A 107 46.82 14.09 -9.08
C GLN A 107 46.25 12.70 -9.41
N ASN A 108 45.42 12.63 -10.47
CA ASN A 108 44.87 11.39 -11.03
C ASN A 108 44.18 10.48 -10.00
N GLN A 109 43.37 11.08 -9.11
CA GLN A 109 42.57 10.33 -8.16
C GLN A 109 41.53 9.43 -8.87
N ASN A 110 41.31 8.26 -8.29
CA ASN A 110 40.33 7.27 -8.76
C ASN A 110 39.91 6.39 -7.58
N ASN A 111 39.20 6.98 -6.61
CA ASN A 111 38.81 6.32 -5.37
C ASN A 111 37.36 5.82 -5.51
N TRP A 112 37.16 4.52 -5.36
CA TRP A 112 35.85 3.88 -5.51
C TRP A 112 35.32 3.36 -4.18
N LEU A 113 34.01 3.50 -4.00
CA LEU A 113 33.25 2.91 -2.92
C LEU A 113 32.10 2.10 -3.52
N LEU A 114 32.09 0.80 -3.25
CA LEU A 114 31.13 -0.15 -3.80
C LEU A 114 30.18 -0.65 -2.70
N THR A 115 28.88 -0.60 -2.95
CA THR A 115 27.87 -1.09 -2.00
C THR A 115 27.86 -2.62 -1.89
N SER A 116 27.08 -3.15 -0.95
CA SER A 116 26.61 -4.54 -1.00
C SER A 116 25.65 -4.75 -2.19
N TRP A 117 25.34 -6.01 -2.50
CA TRP A 117 24.32 -6.34 -3.50
C TRP A 117 22.95 -5.91 -2.98
N ILE A 118 22.15 -5.31 -3.87
CA ILE A 118 20.82 -4.81 -3.58
C ILE A 118 19.83 -5.56 -4.46
N SER A 119 18.91 -6.30 -3.83
CA SER A 119 17.78 -6.94 -4.52
C SER A 119 16.89 -5.85 -5.12
N ASN A 120 16.46 -6.02 -6.37
CA ASN A 120 15.50 -5.08 -6.95
C ASN A 120 14.04 -5.38 -6.56
N GLU A 121 13.75 -6.52 -5.91
CA GLU A 121 12.40 -6.90 -5.45
C GLU A 121 11.33 -6.83 -6.56
N GLY A 122 11.74 -7.07 -7.82
CA GLY A 122 10.86 -6.99 -8.99
C GLY A 122 10.64 -5.57 -9.53
N ALA A 123 11.29 -4.56 -8.96
CA ALA A 123 11.25 -3.19 -9.46
C ALA A 123 12.00 -3.04 -10.79
N SER A 124 11.33 -2.48 -11.80
CA SER A 124 11.95 -2.12 -13.07
C SER A 124 12.65 -0.76 -13.02
N ARG A 125 12.26 0.14 -12.12
CA ARG A 125 12.88 1.45 -11.94
C ARG A 125 13.13 1.70 -10.46
N ILE A 126 14.31 2.21 -10.14
CA ILE A 126 14.72 2.56 -8.78
C ILE A 126 15.07 4.03 -8.71
N PHE A 127 15.01 4.58 -7.50
CA PHE A 127 15.42 5.91 -7.13
C PHE A 127 16.54 5.80 -6.11
N ILE A 128 17.57 6.63 -6.28
CA ILE A 128 18.77 6.69 -5.46
C ILE A 128 18.83 8.11 -4.91
N GLU A 129 18.62 8.24 -3.61
CA GLU A 129 18.74 9.49 -2.87
C GLU A 129 20.06 9.49 -2.12
N LEU A 130 20.88 10.50 -2.39
CA LEU A 130 22.16 10.74 -1.73
C LEU A 130 22.04 11.94 -0.82
N LYS A 131 22.53 11.82 0.41
CA LYS A 131 22.81 12.97 1.27
C LYS A 131 24.30 13.07 1.52
N PHE A 132 24.89 14.22 1.25
CA PHE A 132 26.33 14.39 1.33
C PHE A 132 26.73 15.84 1.62
N THR A 133 27.95 16.02 2.12
CA THR A 133 28.56 17.34 2.28
C THR A 133 29.74 17.46 1.32
N LEU A 134 29.97 18.67 0.79
CA LEU A 134 31.07 18.94 -0.12
C LEU A 134 31.79 20.22 0.29
N ARG A 135 33.12 20.17 0.37
CA ARG A 135 33.94 21.33 0.71
C ARG A 135 34.36 22.09 -0.54
N ASP A 136 34.21 23.42 -0.50
CA ASP A 136 34.61 24.32 -1.57
C ASP A 136 36.13 24.25 -1.82
N CYS A 137 36.54 24.08 -3.09
CA CYS A 137 37.95 23.97 -3.47
C CYS A 137 38.76 25.25 -3.18
N ASN A 138 38.14 26.43 -3.22
CA ASN A 138 38.77 27.70 -2.88
C ASN A 138 39.09 27.82 -1.38
N SER A 139 38.42 27.03 -0.54
CA SER A 139 38.67 26.97 0.91
C SER A 139 39.79 26.00 1.30
N LEU A 140 40.42 25.34 0.32
CA LEU A 140 41.44 24.31 0.56
C LEU A 140 42.85 24.85 0.24
N PRO A 141 43.78 24.82 1.22
CA PRO A 141 45.14 25.26 0.98
C PRO A 141 45.85 24.27 0.05
N GLY A 142 46.26 24.73 -1.14
CA GLY A 142 47.07 23.96 -2.08
C GLY A 142 46.30 23.07 -3.08
N GLY A 143 44.96 23.12 -3.09
CA GLY A 143 44.11 22.34 -4.00
C GLY A 143 43.92 22.95 -5.41
N LEU A 144 44.60 24.05 -5.74
CA LEU A 144 44.42 24.77 -7.00
C LEU A 144 44.89 23.92 -8.20
N GLY A 145 43.94 23.38 -8.96
CA GLY A 145 44.15 22.67 -10.22
C GLY A 145 43.85 21.16 -10.18
N THR A 146 43.89 20.54 -9.01
CA THR A 146 43.59 19.11 -8.81
C THR A 146 42.24 18.88 -8.15
N CYS A 147 41.78 19.81 -7.31
CA CYS A 147 40.51 19.72 -6.59
C CYS A 147 39.31 19.73 -7.53
N LYS A 148 38.30 18.93 -7.19
CA LYS A 148 36.99 18.84 -7.87
C LYS A 148 35.86 19.05 -6.89
N GLU A 149 34.74 19.55 -7.37
CA GLU A 149 33.50 19.77 -6.59
C GLU A 149 32.39 18.84 -7.06
N THR A 150 32.78 17.70 -7.62
CA THR A 150 31.87 16.67 -8.11
C THR A 150 32.44 15.27 -7.88
N PHE A 151 31.55 14.29 -7.80
CA PHE A 151 31.87 12.87 -7.81
C PHE A 151 30.94 12.14 -8.78
N ASN A 152 31.30 10.94 -9.19
CA ASN A 152 30.50 10.18 -10.15
C ASN A 152 29.76 9.04 -9.44
N MET A 153 28.54 8.79 -9.88
CA MET A 153 27.75 7.65 -9.44
C MET A 153 27.57 6.65 -10.58
N TYR A 154 27.70 5.37 -10.25
CA TYR A 154 27.63 4.25 -11.18
C TYR A 154 26.74 3.14 -10.63
N TYR A 155 26.28 2.26 -11.51
CA TYR A 155 25.67 0.99 -11.14
C TYR A 155 26.10 -0.12 -12.09
N PHE A 156 25.90 -1.37 -11.65
CA PHE A 156 25.87 -2.51 -12.54
C PHE A 156 24.90 -3.57 -12.03
N GLU A 157 24.24 -4.26 -12.95
CA GLU A 157 23.27 -5.29 -12.66
C GLU A 157 23.93 -6.67 -12.54
N SER A 158 23.53 -7.45 -11.53
CA SER A 158 24.01 -8.81 -11.28
C SER A 158 22.89 -9.71 -10.75
N ASP A 159 22.83 -10.94 -11.26
CA ASP A 159 22.01 -12.01 -10.68
C ASP A 159 22.70 -12.74 -9.52
N ASP A 160 24.00 -12.49 -9.33
CA ASP A 160 24.84 -13.07 -8.27
C ASP A 160 25.11 -12.04 -7.16
N GLU A 161 24.77 -12.39 -5.93
CA GLU A 161 24.98 -11.58 -4.71
C GLU A 161 26.47 -11.44 -4.35
N ASN A 162 27.30 -12.38 -4.79
CA ASN A 162 28.75 -12.39 -4.58
C ASN A 162 29.53 -11.84 -5.80
N GLY A 163 28.83 -11.27 -6.79
CA GLY A 163 29.37 -10.73 -8.05
C GLY A 163 30.23 -9.46 -7.93
N ARG A 164 30.91 -9.24 -6.79
CA ARG A 164 31.74 -8.05 -6.54
C ARG A 164 33.05 -8.02 -7.35
N ASN A 165 33.39 -9.09 -8.07
CA ASN A 165 34.57 -9.18 -8.94
C ASN A 165 34.31 -8.66 -10.37
N THR A 166 33.54 -7.59 -10.50
CA THR A 166 33.21 -6.93 -11.76
C THR A 166 34.30 -5.93 -12.13
N LYS A 167 34.73 -5.92 -13.39
CA LYS A 167 35.77 -4.98 -13.88
C LYS A 167 35.19 -3.57 -14.00
N GLU A 168 35.99 -2.53 -13.78
CA GLU A 168 35.60 -1.11 -13.86
C GLU A 168 34.88 -0.73 -15.16
N ASN A 169 35.16 -1.42 -16.27
CA ASN A 169 34.52 -1.17 -17.57
C ASN A 169 33.08 -1.69 -17.70
N GLN A 170 32.58 -2.45 -16.72
CA GLN A 170 31.21 -2.98 -16.73
C GLN A 170 30.23 -2.10 -15.94
N TYR A 171 30.76 -1.09 -15.24
CA TYR A 171 29.96 -0.10 -14.52
C TYR A 171 29.37 0.90 -15.52
N ILE A 172 28.07 1.13 -15.40
CA ILE A 172 27.35 2.12 -16.18
C ILE A 172 27.28 3.39 -15.35
N LYS A 173 27.76 4.51 -15.92
CA LYS A 173 27.69 5.82 -15.26
C LYS A 173 26.24 6.29 -15.22
N ILE A 174 25.76 6.59 -14.02
CA ILE A 174 24.44 7.19 -13.80
C ILE A 174 24.54 8.69 -14.06
N ASP A 175 25.37 9.38 -13.27
CA ASP A 175 25.56 10.82 -13.40
C ASP A 175 26.85 11.31 -12.72
N THR A 176 27.18 12.57 -12.97
CA THR A 176 28.16 13.36 -12.20
C THR A 176 27.39 14.18 -11.17
N ILE A 177 27.57 13.89 -9.89
CA ILE A 177 26.88 14.54 -8.79
C ILE A 177 27.66 15.78 -8.37
N ALA A 178 26.97 16.91 -8.29
CA ALA A 178 27.47 18.19 -7.79
C ALA A 178 26.67 18.59 -6.54
N ALA A 179 27.25 19.45 -5.71
CA ALA A 179 26.54 20.05 -4.58
C ALA A 179 25.77 21.30 -5.03
N ASP A 180 24.58 21.51 -4.45
CA ASP A 180 23.87 22.79 -4.52
C ASP A 180 24.55 23.84 -3.62
N GLU A 181 24.99 23.43 -2.44
CA GLU A 181 25.74 24.25 -1.48
C GLU A 181 27.03 23.54 -1.03
N SER A 182 28.16 24.23 -1.18
CA SER A 182 29.45 23.84 -0.60
C SER A 182 29.71 24.60 0.70
N PHE A 183 30.52 24.01 1.59
CA PHE A 183 30.96 24.68 2.82
C PHE A 183 32.41 25.16 2.71
N THR A 184 32.71 26.26 3.39
CA THR A 184 34.01 26.95 3.39
C THR A 184 34.69 26.90 4.76
N GLU A 185 35.89 27.48 4.87
CA GLU A 185 36.59 27.62 6.16
C GLU A 185 35.82 28.48 7.17
N LEU A 186 35.06 29.46 6.69
CA LEU A 186 34.21 30.30 7.55
C LEU A 186 33.08 29.47 8.17
N ASP A 187 32.42 28.63 7.37
CA ASP A 187 31.34 27.75 7.84
C ASP A 187 31.84 26.72 8.87
N LEU A 188 33.08 26.24 8.71
CA LEU A 188 33.74 25.40 9.71
C LEU A 188 33.97 26.14 11.04
N GLY A 189 34.29 27.43 10.99
CA GLY A 189 34.39 28.29 12.17
C GLY A 189 33.07 28.38 12.95
N ASP A 190 31.95 28.42 12.22
CA ASP A 190 30.59 28.44 12.77
C ASP A 190 30.03 27.04 13.05
N ARG A 191 30.80 25.98 12.77
CA ARG A 191 30.39 24.56 12.87
C ARG A 191 29.14 24.21 12.05
N VAL A 192 28.97 24.88 10.91
CA VAL A 192 27.88 24.64 9.98
C VAL A 192 28.40 23.81 8.82
N MET A 193 27.89 22.60 8.68
CA MET A 193 28.10 21.78 7.48
C MET A 193 26.89 21.90 6.56
N LYS A 194 27.13 21.98 5.25
CA LYS A 194 26.09 22.09 4.23
C LYS A 194 25.71 20.72 3.69
N LEU A 195 24.54 20.23 4.10
CA LEU A 195 24.01 18.94 3.69
C LEU A 195 23.23 19.09 2.38
N ASN A 196 23.71 18.44 1.32
CA ASN A 196 23.09 18.38 0.01
C ASN A 196 22.23 17.12 -0.12
N THR A 197 21.16 17.19 -0.92
CA THR A 197 20.31 16.03 -1.23
C THR A 197 20.12 15.93 -2.74
N GLU A 198 20.58 14.84 -3.34
CA GLU A 198 20.48 14.59 -4.78
C GLU A 198 19.72 13.29 -5.05
N VAL A 199 18.77 13.32 -5.98
CA VAL A 199 17.98 12.14 -6.36
C VAL A 199 18.20 11.83 -7.84
N ARG A 200 18.51 10.57 -8.15
CA ARG A 200 18.59 10.05 -9.52
C ARG A 200 17.81 8.76 -9.64
N ASP A 201 17.31 8.47 -10.83
CA ASP A 201 16.61 7.23 -11.11
C ASP A 201 17.33 6.39 -12.16
N VAL A 202 17.13 5.08 -12.09
CA VAL A 202 17.74 4.09 -12.99
C VAL A 202 16.69 3.06 -13.39
N GLY A 203 16.62 2.75 -14.67
CA GLY A 203 15.77 1.70 -15.24
C GLY A 203 15.80 1.72 -16.78
N PRO A 204 15.20 0.70 -17.44
CA PRO A 204 14.64 -0.52 -16.86
C PRO A 204 15.72 -1.47 -16.33
N LEU A 205 15.58 -1.93 -15.09
CA LEU A 205 16.37 -3.04 -14.54
C LEU A 205 15.86 -4.37 -15.09
N SER A 206 16.80 -5.25 -15.42
CA SER A 206 16.57 -6.54 -16.09
C SER A 206 17.01 -7.75 -15.27
N LYS A 207 17.96 -7.58 -14.35
CA LYS A 207 18.46 -8.65 -13.46
C LYS A 207 17.82 -8.64 -12.09
N LYS A 208 18.12 -9.63 -11.25
CA LYS A 208 17.57 -9.76 -9.88
C LYS A 208 18.07 -8.71 -8.88
N GLY A 209 19.19 -8.06 -9.18
CA GLY A 209 19.74 -7.04 -8.32
C GLY A 209 20.89 -6.29 -8.96
N PHE A 210 21.48 -5.40 -8.19
CA PHE A 210 22.49 -4.47 -8.66
C PHE A 210 23.40 -4.03 -7.51
N TYR A 211 24.50 -3.39 -7.89
CA TYR A 211 25.38 -2.69 -6.97
C TYR A 211 25.46 -1.23 -7.37
N LEU A 212 25.64 -0.34 -6.40
CA LEU A 212 25.99 1.06 -6.64
C LEU A 212 27.47 1.26 -6.36
N ALA A 213 28.08 2.17 -7.12
CA ALA A 213 29.46 2.55 -6.97
C ALA A 213 29.62 4.06 -7.03
N PHE A 214 30.45 4.60 -6.15
CA PHE A 214 30.76 6.02 -6.06
C PHE A 214 32.24 6.24 -6.35
N GLN A 215 32.53 7.07 -7.33
CA GLN A 215 33.89 7.35 -7.77
C GLN A 215 34.24 8.81 -7.46
N ASP A 216 35.26 8.98 -6.64
CA ASP A 216 35.93 10.25 -6.40
C ASP A 216 37.15 10.39 -7.32
N VAL A 217 37.27 11.58 -7.93
CA VAL A 217 38.35 11.97 -8.86
C VAL A 217 39.13 13.19 -8.36
N GLY A 218 39.01 13.53 -7.06
CA GLY A 218 39.78 14.60 -6.42
C GLY A 218 38.93 15.62 -5.64
N ALA A 219 37.78 15.20 -5.11
CA ALA A 219 36.90 16.02 -4.29
C ALA A 219 37.16 15.83 -2.80
N CYS A 220 36.59 16.71 -1.99
CA CYS A 220 36.55 16.61 -0.53
C CYS A 220 35.09 16.45 -0.10
N ILE A 221 34.65 15.19 0.03
CA ILE A 221 33.26 14.81 0.19
C ILE A 221 33.06 13.86 1.38
N ALA A 222 31.91 13.96 2.01
CA ALA A 222 31.42 12.99 2.97
C ALA A 222 29.99 12.57 2.58
N LEU A 223 29.82 11.28 2.31
CA LEU A 223 28.55 10.64 1.97
C LEU A 223 27.86 10.21 3.26
N VAL A 224 26.86 10.98 3.66
CA VAL A 224 26.14 10.85 4.94
C VAL A 224 25.02 9.80 4.86
N SER A 225 24.35 9.69 3.71
CA SER A 225 23.25 8.74 3.53
C SER A 225 23.13 8.30 2.08
N VAL A 226 22.88 7.01 1.88
CA VAL A 226 22.43 6.45 0.61
C VAL A 226 21.14 5.69 0.85
N ARG A 227 20.06 6.17 0.24
CA ARG A 227 18.75 5.52 0.27
C ARG A 227 18.36 5.12 -1.13
N VAL A 228 18.09 3.83 -1.32
CA VAL A 228 17.61 3.28 -2.59
C VAL A 228 16.20 2.76 -2.37
N TYR A 229 15.27 3.15 -3.23
CA TYR A 229 13.87 2.76 -3.12
C TYR A 229 13.23 2.65 -4.49
N TYR A 230 12.10 1.96 -4.58
CA TYR A 230 11.23 1.99 -5.76
C TYR A 230 9.85 2.51 -5.39
N LYS A 231 9.08 2.92 -6.41
CA LYS A 231 7.72 3.40 -6.23
C LYS A 231 6.69 2.33 -6.58
N LYS A 232 5.56 2.34 -5.88
CA LYS A 232 4.40 1.50 -6.14
C LYS A 232 3.11 2.27 -5.87
N CYS A 233 2.04 1.92 -6.55
CA CYS A 233 0.71 2.34 -6.13
C CYS A 233 0.23 1.40 -5.00
N PRO A 234 -0.01 1.92 -3.77
CA PRO A 234 -0.39 1.10 -2.64
C PRO A 234 -1.82 0.55 -2.80
N SER A 235 -2.12 -0.58 -2.17
CA SER A 235 -3.44 -1.19 -2.28
C SER A 235 -4.53 -0.28 -1.72
N VAL A 236 -5.60 -0.10 -2.49
CA VAL A 236 -6.72 0.77 -2.13
C VAL A 236 -8.05 0.11 -2.46
N VAL A 237 -9.08 0.50 -1.70
CA VAL A 237 -10.49 0.19 -2.04
C VAL A 237 -11.15 1.46 -2.59
N ARG A 238 -11.63 1.39 -3.82
CA ARG A 238 -12.33 2.49 -4.51
C ARG A 238 -13.53 1.93 -5.26
N HIS A 239 -14.70 2.56 -5.09
CA HIS A 239 -15.95 2.13 -5.73
C HIS A 239 -16.26 0.63 -5.57
N LEU A 240 -16.10 0.11 -4.34
CA LEU A 240 -16.27 -1.30 -3.98
C LEU A 240 -15.35 -2.28 -4.72
N ALA A 241 -14.25 -1.79 -5.27
CA ALA A 241 -13.22 -2.59 -5.89
C ALA A 241 -11.88 -2.43 -5.17
N ILE A 242 -11.18 -3.54 -5.02
CA ILE A 242 -9.84 -3.65 -4.45
C ILE A 242 -8.86 -3.57 -5.61
N PHE A 243 -7.97 -2.59 -5.54
CA PHE A 243 -6.80 -2.46 -6.40
C PHE A 243 -5.58 -2.90 -5.58
N PRO A 244 -4.81 -3.91 -6.02
CA PRO A 244 -3.67 -4.43 -5.26
C PRO A 244 -2.46 -3.51 -5.33
N ASP A 245 -1.48 -3.75 -4.46
CA ASP A 245 -0.15 -3.14 -4.59
C ASP A 245 0.41 -3.38 -5.99
N THR A 246 0.76 -2.31 -6.70
CA THR A 246 1.25 -2.39 -8.08
C THR A 246 2.55 -1.61 -8.23
N ILE A 247 3.64 -2.29 -8.61
CA ILE A 247 4.94 -1.67 -8.87
C ILE A 247 4.84 -0.78 -10.11
N THR A 248 5.44 0.40 -10.07
CA THR A 248 5.43 1.34 -11.20
C THR A 248 6.22 0.81 -12.40
N GLY A 249 5.86 1.28 -13.59
CA GLY A 249 6.57 0.94 -14.83
C GLY A 249 8.00 1.48 -14.91
N ALA A 250 8.71 1.11 -15.98
CA ALA A 250 10.09 1.53 -16.21
C ALA A 250 10.18 2.99 -16.71
N ASP A 251 9.22 3.43 -17.52
CA ASP A 251 9.24 4.76 -18.12
C ASP A 251 8.54 5.80 -17.24
N SER A 252 9.08 7.02 -17.18
CA SER A 252 8.55 8.09 -16.34
C SER A 252 7.18 8.62 -16.76
N SER A 253 6.73 8.35 -17.99
CA SER A 253 5.43 8.75 -18.51
C SER A 253 4.44 7.58 -18.62
N GLN A 254 4.85 6.37 -18.20
CA GLN A 254 4.01 5.19 -18.31
C GLN A 254 2.83 5.25 -17.33
N LEU A 255 1.65 4.93 -17.83
CA LEU A 255 0.45 4.72 -17.03
C LEU A 255 0.04 3.26 -17.13
N LEU A 256 0.20 2.52 -16.04
CA LEU A 256 -0.10 1.10 -16.00
C LEU A 256 -1.58 0.89 -15.69
N GLU A 257 -2.34 0.34 -16.63
CA GLU A 257 -3.74 -0.06 -16.41
C GLU A 257 -3.79 -1.29 -15.48
N VAL A 258 -4.55 -1.18 -14.40
CA VAL A 258 -4.74 -2.22 -13.40
C VAL A 258 -6.23 -2.52 -13.25
N SER A 259 -6.59 -3.78 -13.46
CA SER A 259 -7.94 -4.27 -13.20
C SER A 259 -8.14 -4.54 -11.71
N GLY A 260 -9.18 -3.95 -11.14
CA GLY A 260 -9.60 -4.15 -9.76
C GLY A 260 -10.48 -5.39 -9.61
N SER A 261 -10.57 -5.88 -8.37
CA SER A 261 -11.42 -7.01 -8.00
C SER A 261 -12.52 -6.54 -7.05
N CYS A 262 -13.75 -6.98 -7.28
CA CYS A 262 -14.88 -6.60 -6.43
C CYS A 262 -14.70 -7.09 -4.99
N VAL A 263 -15.03 -6.24 -4.01
CA VAL A 263 -15.06 -6.63 -2.60
C VAL A 263 -16.07 -7.75 -2.35
N ASN A 264 -15.95 -8.47 -1.23
CA ASN A 264 -16.89 -9.54 -0.88
C ASN A 264 -18.35 -9.07 -0.95
N HIS A 265 -19.21 -9.94 -1.47
CA HIS A 265 -20.64 -9.68 -1.69
C HIS A 265 -20.96 -8.51 -2.63
N SER A 266 -20.04 -8.14 -3.53
CA SER A 266 -20.31 -7.25 -4.65
C SER A 266 -20.15 -7.95 -6.00
N VAL A 267 -20.66 -7.32 -7.05
CA VAL A 267 -20.68 -7.83 -8.43
C VAL A 267 -20.52 -6.68 -9.41
N THR A 268 -20.01 -6.98 -10.59
CA THR A 268 -19.91 -6.08 -11.75
C THR A 268 -20.01 -6.92 -13.03
N ASP A 269 -20.44 -6.31 -14.12
CA ASP A 269 -20.44 -6.94 -15.44
C ASP A 269 -19.03 -6.89 -16.07
N GLU A 270 -18.36 -5.74 -15.94
CA GLU A 270 -16.98 -5.54 -16.36
C GLU A 270 -16.09 -5.17 -15.16
N PRO A 271 -14.90 -5.77 -15.01
CA PRO A 271 -13.98 -5.42 -13.92
C PRO A 271 -13.62 -3.92 -13.98
N PRO A 272 -13.72 -3.20 -12.85
CA PRO A 272 -13.31 -1.80 -12.80
C PRO A 272 -11.80 -1.68 -12.97
N LYS A 273 -11.35 -0.54 -13.49
CA LYS A 273 -9.95 -0.30 -13.85
C LYS A 273 -9.45 1.01 -13.26
N MET A 274 -8.15 1.06 -12.95
CA MET A 274 -7.44 2.28 -12.56
C MET A 274 -6.08 2.32 -13.26
N HIS A 275 -5.44 3.48 -13.25
CA HIS A 275 -4.11 3.65 -13.82
C HIS A 275 -3.12 4.01 -12.72
N CYS A 276 -2.02 3.26 -12.62
CA CYS A 276 -0.91 3.56 -11.73
C CYS A 276 0.14 4.41 -12.47
N SER A 277 0.46 5.60 -11.95
CA SER A 277 1.49 6.49 -12.52
C SER A 277 2.91 6.06 -12.13
N ALA A 278 3.91 6.58 -12.83
CA ALA A 278 5.32 6.36 -12.50
C ALA A 278 5.73 6.94 -11.13
N GLU A 279 4.93 7.87 -10.59
CA GLU A 279 5.11 8.49 -9.28
C GLU A 279 4.48 7.67 -8.13
N GLY A 280 3.81 6.55 -8.46
CA GLY A 280 3.13 5.70 -7.48
C GLY A 280 1.75 6.24 -7.07
N GLU A 281 1.11 7.02 -7.94
CA GLU A 281 -0.23 7.56 -7.70
C GLU A 281 -1.30 6.82 -8.51
N TRP A 282 -2.44 6.60 -7.86
CA TRP A 282 -3.63 6.06 -8.51
C TRP A 282 -4.42 7.17 -9.20
N LEU A 283 -4.59 7.04 -10.51
CA LEU A 283 -5.32 7.97 -11.37
C LEU A 283 -6.72 7.44 -11.72
N VAL A 284 -7.35 8.06 -12.73
CA VAL A 284 -8.74 7.92 -13.19
C VAL A 284 -9.34 6.51 -12.96
N PRO A 285 -10.32 6.39 -12.04
CA PRO A 285 -11.10 5.16 -11.88
C PRO A 285 -12.18 5.02 -12.94
N ILE A 286 -12.24 3.85 -13.57
CA ILE A 286 -13.22 3.49 -14.61
C ILE A 286 -14.02 2.29 -14.10
N GLY A 287 -15.35 2.39 -14.14
CA GLY A 287 -16.24 1.35 -13.63
C GLY A 287 -16.34 1.33 -12.09
N LYS A 288 -17.20 0.43 -11.60
CA LYS A 288 -17.44 0.21 -10.16
C LYS A 288 -18.02 -1.17 -9.91
N CYS A 289 -17.90 -1.66 -8.69
CA CYS A 289 -18.68 -2.80 -8.22
C CYS A 289 -19.96 -2.33 -7.53
N MET A 290 -20.96 -3.20 -7.47
CA MET A 290 -22.23 -2.97 -6.78
C MET A 290 -22.50 -4.08 -5.79
N CYS A 291 -22.93 -3.74 -4.57
CA CYS A 291 -23.31 -4.76 -3.59
C CYS A 291 -24.45 -5.63 -4.13
N LYS A 292 -24.34 -6.96 -3.96
CA LYS A 292 -25.34 -7.94 -4.38
C LYS A 292 -26.70 -7.67 -3.70
N ALA A 293 -27.75 -8.31 -4.20
CA ALA A 293 -29.05 -8.30 -3.53
C ALA A 293 -28.90 -8.76 -2.06
N GLY A 294 -29.60 -8.11 -1.14
CA GLY A 294 -29.44 -8.31 0.30
C GLY A 294 -28.25 -7.58 0.95
N TYR A 295 -27.41 -6.86 0.21
CA TYR A 295 -26.25 -6.16 0.78
C TYR A 295 -26.21 -4.68 0.40
N GLU A 296 -25.89 -3.81 1.35
CA GLU A 296 -25.68 -2.38 1.12
C GLU A 296 -24.23 -1.94 1.33
N GLU A 297 -23.85 -0.87 0.63
CA GLU A 297 -22.53 -0.28 0.78
C GLU A 297 -22.41 0.50 2.10
N LYS A 298 -21.42 0.13 2.92
CA LYS A 298 -21.01 0.85 4.13
C LYS A 298 -19.50 0.83 4.27
N ASN A 299 -18.89 2.01 4.36
CA ASN A 299 -17.44 2.21 4.53
C ASN A 299 -16.58 1.43 3.51
N GLY A 300 -16.98 1.39 2.23
CA GLY A 300 -16.24 0.67 1.18
C GLY A 300 -16.36 -0.86 1.26
N THR A 301 -17.31 -1.38 2.04
CA THR A 301 -17.63 -2.81 2.15
C THR A 301 -19.11 -3.05 1.90
N CYS A 302 -19.49 -4.26 1.50
CA CYS A 302 -20.88 -4.66 1.40
C CYS A 302 -21.33 -5.37 2.68
N GLN A 303 -22.27 -4.76 3.39
CA GLN A 303 -22.84 -5.27 4.64
C GLN A 303 -24.24 -5.81 4.42
N VAL A 304 -24.63 -6.83 5.17
CA VAL A 304 -25.96 -7.44 5.09
C VAL A 304 -27.05 -6.42 5.45
N CYS A 305 -28.18 -6.46 4.72
CA CYS A 305 -29.39 -5.79 5.14
C CYS A 305 -29.85 -6.34 6.49
N ARG A 306 -30.13 -5.44 7.44
CA ARG A 306 -30.63 -5.81 8.77
C ARG A 306 -32.07 -6.33 8.68
N PRO A 307 -32.54 -7.12 9.67
CA PRO A 307 -33.93 -7.56 9.71
C PRO A 307 -34.92 -6.38 9.59
N GLY A 308 -36.01 -6.58 8.85
CA GLY A 308 -36.97 -5.54 8.48
C GLY A 308 -36.55 -4.67 7.28
N PHE A 309 -35.37 -4.88 6.72
CA PHE A 309 -34.89 -4.25 5.50
C PHE A 309 -34.51 -5.29 4.44
N PHE A 310 -34.63 -4.90 3.18
CA PHE A 310 -34.33 -5.77 2.04
C PHE A 310 -33.67 -4.97 0.92
N LYS A 311 -33.04 -5.69 -0.01
CA LYS A 311 -32.52 -5.11 -1.27
C LYS A 311 -32.69 -6.10 -2.41
N ALA A 312 -33.58 -5.79 -3.34
CA ALA A 312 -33.98 -6.71 -4.40
C ALA A 312 -32.93 -6.91 -5.51
N SER A 313 -32.15 -5.88 -5.84
CA SER A 313 -31.20 -5.94 -6.94
C SER A 313 -29.88 -5.22 -6.64
N PRO A 314 -28.79 -5.56 -7.34
CA PRO A 314 -27.52 -4.84 -7.24
C PRO A 314 -27.66 -3.34 -7.56
N HIS A 315 -28.55 -3.01 -8.51
CA HIS A 315 -28.83 -1.64 -8.96
C HIS A 315 -29.50 -0.73 -7.93
N SER A 316 -30.08 -1.32 -6.88
CA SER A 316 -30.60 -0.55 -5.74
C SER A 316 -29.42 0.01 -4.93
N GLN A 317 -29.49 1.28 -4.51
CA GLN A 317 -28.38 1.97 -3.85
C GLN A 317 -28.14 1.46 -2.41
N SER A 318 -29.20 1.20 -1.65
CA SER A 318 -29.13 0.80 -0.24
C SER A 318 -30.27 -0.13 0.14
N CYS A 319 -30.23 -0.68 1.36
CA CYS A 319 -31.32 -1.49 1.88
C CYS A 319 -32.54 -0.60 2.17
N SER A 320 -33.70 -0.99 1.66
CA SER A 320 -34.98 -0.32 1.91
C SER A 320 -35.75 -1.05 3.01
N LYS A 321 -36.49 -0.30 3.84
CA LYS A 321 -37.41 -0.90 4.81
C LYS A 321 -38.50 -1.68 4.07
N CYS A 322 -38.96 -2.80 4.64
CA CYS A 322 -40.09 -3.53 4.09
C CYS A 322 -41.31 -2.60 3.94
N PRO A 323 -41.99 -2.64 2.77
CA PRO A 323 -43.17 -1.83 2.53
C PRO A 323 -44.34 -2.30 3.42
N PRO A 324 -45.41 -1.49 3.58
CA PRO A 324 -46.56 -1.84 4.40
C PRO A 324 -47.13 -3.22 4.08
N HIS A 325 -47.62 -3.90 5.13
CA HIS A 325 -48.16 -5.27 5.07
C HIS A 325 -47.16 -6.33 4.58
N SER A 326 -45.87 -6.09 4.81
CA SER A 326 -44.81 -7.05 4.53
C SER A 326 -43.69 -6.95 5.56
N TYR A 327 -42.97 -8.05 5.75
CA TYR A 327 -41.90 -8.15 6.73
C TYR A 327 -40.78 -9.10 6.26
N THR A 328 -39.62 -9.00 6.90
CA THR A 328 -38.57 -10.02 6.85
C THR A 328 -37.83 -10.07 8.18
N HIS A 329 -37.54 -11.28 8.66
CA HIS A 329 -36.77 -11.51 9.88
C HIS A 329 -35.33 -11.92 9.59
N GLU A 330 -35.00 -12.23 8.33
CA GLU A 330 -33.69 -12.71 7.93
C GLU A 330 -32.76 -11.55 7.55
N GLU A 331 -31.48 -11.72 7.87
CA GLU A 331 -30.43 -10.86 7.35
C GLU A 331 -30.23 -11.12 5.85
N ALA A 332 -29.73 -10.13 5.12
CA ALA A 332 -29.49 -10.21 3.68
C ALA A 332 -30.72 -10.54 2.82
N SER A 333 -31.91 -10.13 3.28
CA SER A 333 -33.16 -10.33 2.56
C SER A 333 -33.18 -9.63 1.20
N THR A 334 -33.59 -10.36 0.16
CA THR A 334 -33.77 -9.81 -1.21
C THR A 334 -35.21 -9.38 -1.47
N SER A 335 -36.16 -9.80 -0.64
CA SER A 335 -37.56 -9.41 -0.71
C SER A 335 -38.20 -9.49 0.67
N CYS A 336 -39.40 -8.91 0.82
CA CYS A 336 -40.21 -9.02 2.04
C CYS A 336 -41.43 -9.90 1.78
N VAL A 337 -41.72 -10.78 2.73
CA VAL A 337 -42.87 -11.68 2.73
C VAL A 337 -44.12 -10.89 3.12
N CYS A 338 -45.22 -11.09 2.40
CA CYS A 338 -46.49 -10.44 2.73
C CYS A 338 -47.07 -11.02 4.03
N GLU A 339 -47.73 -10.17 4.81
CA GLU A 339 -48.51 -10.58 5.97
C GLU A 339 -49.69 -11.48 5.55
N LYS A 340 -50.26 -12.20 6.52
CA LYS A 340 -51.41 -13.06 6.28
C LYS A 340 -52.55 -12.26 5.64
N ASP A 341 -53.15 -12.83 4.59
CA ASP A 341 -54.27 -12.24 3.82
C ASP A 341 -53.90 -11.04 2.90
N TYR A 342 -52.61 -10.73 2.77
CA TYR A 342 -52.07 -9.76 1.81
C TYR A 342 -51.23 -10.46 0.73
N PHE A 343 -51.26 -9.91 -0.49
CA PHE A 343 -50.62 -10.51 -1.66
C PHE A 343 -49.93 -9.45 -2.52
N ARG A 344 -49.00 -9.90 -3.37
CA ARG A 344 -48.31 -9.10 -4.38
C ARG A 344 -48.37 -9.85 -5.72
N SER A 345 -48.66 -9.17 -6.82
CA SER A 345 -48.63 -9.76 -8.16
C SER A 345 -47.19 -10.02 -8.59
N GLU A 346 -46.95 -10.98 -9.47
CA GLU A 346 -45.62 -11.24 -10.06
C GLU A 346 -45.11 -10.05 -10.89
N SER A 347 -46.02 -9.22 -11.42
CA SER A 347 -45.71 -8.00 -12.15
C SER A 347 -45.32 -6.82 -11.25
N ASP A 348 -45.63 -6.88 -9.95
CA ASP A 348 -45.44 -5.75 -9.05
C ASP A 348 -43.99 -5.69 -8.57
N PRO A 349 -43.37 -4.49 -8.50
CA PRO A 349 -42.00 -4.38 -8.02
C PRO A 349 -41.92 -4.75 -6.52
N PRO A 350 -40.80 -5.33 -6.05
CA PRO A 350 -40.62 -5.71 -4.63
C PRO A 350 -40.75 -4.55 -3.63
N THR A 351 -40.62 -3.31 -4.09
CA THR A 351 -40.80 -2.07 -3.30
C THR A 351 -42.26 -1.70 -3.08
N MET A 352 -43.21 -2.31 -3.80
CA MET A 352 -44.64 -2.07 -3.64
C MET A 352 -45.19 -2.78 -2.40
N ALA A 353 -46.09 -2.10 -1.68
CA ALA A 353 -46.81 -2.67 -0.54
C ALA A 353 -47.66 -3.88 -0.94
N CYS A 354 -47.81 -4.83 -0.03
CA CYS A 354 -48.74 -5.92 -0.25
C CYS A 354 -50.18 -5.40 -0.09
N THR A 355 -51.11 -5.93 -0.87
CA THR A 355 -52.51 -5.50 -0.90
C THR A 355 -53.43 -6.68 -0.66
N SER A 356 -54.55 -6.46 0.02
CA SER A 356 -55.62 -7.45 0.18
C SER A 356 -56.53 -7.44 -1.07
N LYS A 357 -57.31 -8.50 -1.29
CA LYS A 357 -58.24 -8.61 -2.43
C LYS A 357 -59.21 -7.43 -2.54
N GLU A 358 -59.64 -6.88 -1.41
CA GLU A 358 -60.53 -5.71 -1.37
C GLU A 358 -59.79 -4.45 -1.83
N THR A 359 -58.59 -4.20 -1.31
CA THR A 359 -57.78 -3.02 -1.68
C THR A 359 -57.25 -3.06 -3.12
N HIS A 360 -56.92 -4.24 -3.65
CA HIS A 360 -56.45 -4.41 -5.03
C HIS A 360 -57.54 -4.04 -6.04
N ALA A 361 -58.80 -4.43 -5.76
CA ALA A 361 -59.95 -4.03 -6.56
C ALA A 361 -60.14 -2.50 -6.54
N TYR A 362 -60.03 -1.85 -5.38
CA TYR A 362 -60.11 -0.38 -5.29
C TYR A 362 -58.97 0.34 -6.03
N LEU A 363 -57.73 -0.15 -5.93
CA LEU A 363 -56.57 0.45 -6.60
C LEU A 363 -56.70 0.34 -8.13
N VAL A 364 -57.10 -0.83 -8.64
CA VAL A 364 -57.37 -1.04 -10.07
C VAL A 364 -58.48 -0.08 -10.53
N MET A 365 -59.57 0.04 -9.77
CA MET A 365 -60.66 0.97 -10.08
C MET A 365 -60.18 2.44 -10.11
N LEU A 366 -59.30 2.85 -9.20
CA LEU A 366 -58.71 4.19 -9.19
C LEU A 366 -57.80 4.44 -10.41
N VAL A 367 -56.94 3.49 -10.77
CA VAL A 367 -56.09 3.59 -11.97
C VAL A 367 -56.96 3.71 -13.24
N PHE A 368 -58.06 2.96 -13.34
CA PHE A 368 -59.03 3.11 -14.43
C PHE A 368 -59.72 4.48 -14.43
N THR A 369 -60.10 5.03 -13.27
CA THR A 369 -60.66 6.39 -13.23
C THR A 369 -59.65 7.48 -13.61
N SER A 370 -58.36 7.23 -13.37
CA SER A 370 -57.28 8.17 -13.72
C SER A 370 -56.81 8.03 -15.18
N LEU A 371 -57.02 6.89 -15.82
CA LEU A 371 -56.86 6.69 -17.26
C LEU A 371 -58.04 7.31 -18.05
N LYS A 372 -58.27 8.61 -17.89
CA LYS A 372 -59.08 9.40 -18.84
C LYS A 372 -58.32 9.47 -20.16
N LYS A 373 -58.68 8.65 -21.14
CA LYS A 373 -58.24 8.81 -22.52
C LYS A 373 -58.93 10.03 -23.12
N GLN A 374 -58.15 11.06 -23.45
CA GLN A 374 -58.61 12.17 -24.28
C GLN A 374 -58.78 11.64 -25.72
N TYR A 375 -60.02 11.46 -26.15
CA TYR A 375 -60.37 11.27 -27.56
C TYR A 375 -61.42 12.32 -27.92
N ASP A 376 -61.10 13.13 -28.93
CA ASP A 376 -61.97 14.06 -29.65
C ASP A 376 -62.99 14.84 -28.80
N GLY A 377 -62.48 15.68 -27.90
CA GLY A 377 -63.24 16.81 -27.34
C GLY A 377 -64.40 16.48 -26.40
N ALA A 378 -64.59 15.22 -26.00
CA ALA A 378 -65.61 14.83 -25.02
C ALA A 378 -64.98 14.21 -23.75
N CYS A 379 -65.24 14.82 -22.59
CA CYS A 379 -64.89 14.26 -21.29
C CYS A 379 -65.92 13.20 -20.88
N TYR A 380 -65.54 11.93 -20.91
CA TYR A 380 -66.33 10.86 -20.30
C TYR A 380 -65.84 10.62 -18.86
N SER A 381 -66.77 10.61 -17.91
CA SER A 381 -66.53 10.15 -16.54
C SER A 381 -67.18 8.79 -16.36
N LEU A 382 -66.35 7.73 -16.24
CA LEU A 382 -66.81 6.41 -15.82
C LEU A 382 -67.08 6.45 -14.31
N LEU A 383 -68.36 6.50 -13.94
CA LEU A 383 -68.82 6.30 -12.57
C LEU A 383 -69.07 4.80 -12.38
N ALA A 384 -68.11 4.11 -11.78
CA ALA A 384 -68.34 2.75 -11.31
C ALA A 384 -68.80 2.79 -9.86
N VAL A 385 -70.06 2.42 -9.62
CA VAL A 385 -70.66 2.37 -8.29
C VAL A 385 -70.33 1.02 -7.65
N PRO A 386 -69.70 0.96 -6.47
CA PRO A 386 -69.47 -0.31 -5.80
C PRO A 386 -70.83 -0.91 -5.36
N PRO A 387 -71.06 -2.22 -5.52
CA PRO A 387 -72.28 -2.84 -5.04
C PRO A 387 -72.30 -2.80 -3.50
N LYS A 388 -73.34 -2.17 -2.94
CA LYS A 388 -73.65 -2.35 -1.52
C LYS A 388 -74.21 -3.77 -1.35
N THR A 389 -73.55 -4.53 -0.48
CA THR A 389 -73.91 -5.86 0.03
C THR A 389 -73.76 -7.04 -0.94
N GLY A 390 -73.10 -8.09 -0.46
CA GLY A 390 -72.61 -9.21 -1.25
C GLY A 390 -73.70 -10.09 -1.87
N ILE A 391 -73.41 -10.58 -3.08
CA ILE A 391 -73.62 -11.93 -3.64
C ILE A 391 -73.44 -11.82 -5.18
N MET A 392 -72.61 -12.73 -5.72
CA MET A 392 -72.40 -13.21 -7.10
C MET A 392 -72.55 -12.28 -8.34
N PHE A 393 -71.45 -12.27 -9.13
CA PHE A 393 -71.32 -12.20 -10.60
C PHE A 393 -72.58 -11.86 -11.44
N ASN A 394 -72.66 -10.65 -12.03
CA ASN A 394 -72.73 -10.33 -13.48
C ASN A 394 -73.15 -8.86 -13.77
N PRO A 395 -73.08 -8.40 -15.03
CA PRO A 395 -72.02 -7.55 -15.60
C PRO A 395 -72.12 -6.05 -15.21
N LEU A 396 -71.00 -5.32 -15.36
CA LEU A 396 -70.95 -3.86 -15.28
C LEU A 396 -72.00 -3.22 -16.22
N TYR A 397 -72.96 -2.47 -15.68
CA TYR A 397 -73.72 -1.51 -16.47
C TYR A 397 -72.85 -0.28 -16.71
N ILE A 398 -72.42 -0.08 -17.96
CA ILE A 398 -71.75 1.16 -18.40
C ILE A 398 -72.85 2.19 -18.67
N VAL A 399 -72.96 3.21 -17.81
CA VAL A 399 -73.85 4.36 -18.05
C VAL A 399 -73.04 5.47 -18.70
N PHE A 400 -73.29 5.74 -19.99
CA PHE A 400 -72.74 6.91 -20.68
C PHE A 400 -73.66 8.12 -20.44
N THR A 401 -73.33 8.99 -19.48
CA THR A 401 -73.96 10.30 -19.38
C THR A 401 -73.21 11.30 -20.26
N LYS A 402 -73.85 11.76 -21.33
CA LYS A 402 -73.36 12.82 -22.21
C LYS A 402 -73.63 14.17 -21.53
N PHE A 403 -72.60 14.86 -21.05
CA PHE A 403 -72.72 16.26 -20.62
C PHE A 403 -72.45 17.17 -21.82
N GLN A 404 -73.42 18.02 -22.15
CA GLN A 404 -73.26 19.11 -23.10
C GLN A 404 -73.29 20.40 -22.28
N PHE A 405 -72.13 21.04 -22.11
CA PHE A 405 -72.03 22.37 -21.50
C PHE A 405 -72.38 23.44 -22.57
N PRO A 406 -72.94 24.60 -22.16
CA PRO A 406 -73.43 25.65 -23.06
C PRO A 406 -72.33 26.30 -23.91
#